data_AF-A0A7V5L475-F1
#
_entry.id   AF-A0A7V5L475-F1
#
_cell.length_a   1.000
_cell.length_b   1.000
_cell.length_c   1.000
_cell.angle_alpha   90.00
_cell.angle_beta   90.00
_cell.angle_gamma   90.00
#
_symmetry.space_group_name_H-M   'P 1'
#
loop_
_entity.id
_entity.type
_entity.pdbx_description
1 polymer ?
#
loop_
_entity_poly.entity_id
_entity_poly.type
_entity_poly.pdbx_seq_one_letter_code
_entity_poly.pdbx_strand_id
1 'polypeptide(L)' 'HKIGRWWNNKEEIDIVAFDDEHICFIECKWQNAVNKDKVKEALIQKSSFIKNDKKTSFLVITKEDYLKSTS' A
#
# COMPACT_ATOMS: atom_id res chain seq x y z
N HIS A 1 -5.94 8.86 14.20
CA HIS A 1 -5.25 8.25 13.04
C HIS A 1 -4.20 7.27 13.52
N LYS A 2 -3.95 6.18 12.78
CA LYS A 2 -2.95 5.14 13.08
C LYS A 2 -2.22 4.74 11.79
N ILE A 3 -0.95 4.39 11.91
CA ILE A 3 -0.09 3.95 10.80
C ILE A 3 0.71 2.74 11.29
N GLY A 4 0.85 1.72 10.45
CA GLY A 4 1.65 0.54 10.76
C GLY A 4 1.85 -0.37 9.56
N ARG A 5 2.42 -1.55 9.81
CA ARG A 5 2.53 -2.66 8.86
C ARG A 5 1.45 -3.69 9.14
N TRP A 6 1.10 -4.50 8.15
CA TRP A 6 0.25 -5.67 8.35
C TRP A 6 0.89 -6.92 7.76
N TRP A 7 0.82 -8.04 8.51
CA TRP A 7 1.35 -9.34 8.11
C TRP A 7 0.50 -10.46 8.71
N ASN A 8 0.22 -11.52 7.93
CA ASN A 8 -0.55 -12.70 8.37
C ASN A 8 0.23 -14.03 8.27
N ASN A 9 1.57 -14.00 8.36
CA ASN A 9 2.50 -15.11 8.09
C ASN A 9 2.65 -15.51 6.60
N LYS A 10 1.80 -15.04 5.69
CA LYS A 10 1.90 -15.33 4.24
C LYS A 10 2.07 -14.07 3.39
N GLU A 11 1.28 -13.06 3.69
CA GLU A 11 1.17 -11.81 2.94
C GLU A 11 1.56 -10.65 3.84
N GLU A 12 2.22 -9.66 3.24
CA GLU A 12 2.61 -8.41 3.90
C GLU A 12 2.07 -7.21 3.11
N ILE A 13 1.61 -6.19 3.82
CA ILE A 13 1.40 -4.84 3.30
C ILE A 13 2.34 -3.89 4.02
N ASP A 14 3.20 -3.20 3.25
CA ASP A 14 4.28 -2.36 3.76
C ASP A 14 3.79 -1.21 4.66
N ILE A 15 2.68 -0.56 4.29
CA ILE A 15 2.07 0.47 5.14
C ILE A 15 0.55 0.37 5.05
N VAL A 16 -0.09 0.40 6.22
CA VAL A 16 -1.53 0.56 6.40
C VAL A 16 -1.73 1.81 7.26
N ALA A 17 -2.41 2.80 6.69
CA ALA A 17 -2.77 4.03 7.39
C ALA A 17 -4.30 4.14 7.48
N PHE A 18 -4.84 4.45 8.65
CA PHE A 18 -6.29 4.53 8.83
C PHE A 18 -6.71 5.51 9.92
N ASP A 19 -7.94 5.97 9.81
CA ASP A 19 -8.69 6.67 10.86
C ASP A 19 -10.06 6.01 11.05
N ASP A 20 -11.03 6.74 11.57
CA ASP A 20 -12.36 6.19 11.85
C ASP A 20 -13.15 5.92 10.56
N GLU A 21 -12.89 6.67 9.48
CA GLU A 21 -13.65 6.63 8.22
C GLU A 21 -12.88 6.03 7.03
N HIS A 22 -11.55 6.16 7.03
CA HIS A 22 -10.70 5.85 5.87
C HIS A 22 -9.63 4.81 6.21
N ILE A 23 -9.26 4.02 5.20
CA ILE A 23 -8.10 3.15 5.22
C ILE A 23 -7.34 3.27 3.89
N CYS A 24 -6.02 3.33 3.98
CA CYS A 24 -5.12 3.34 2.83
C CYS A 24 -4.13 2.18 2.97
N PHE A 25 -4.12 1.32 1.97
CA PHE A 25 -3.11 0.27 1.83
C PHE A 25 -2.03 0.75 0.87
N ILE A 26 -0.76 0.56 1.25
CA ILE A 26 0.37 1.13 0.53
C ILE A 26 1.47 0.08 0.37
N GLU A 27 2.02 -0.01 -0.84
CA GLU A 27 3.23 -0.78 -1.16
C GLU A 27 4.35 0.15 -1.56
N CYS A 28 5.55 -0.11 -1.05
CA CYS A 28 6.78 0.57 -1.40
C CYS A 28 7.65 -0.37 -2.24
N LYS A 29 8.08 0.10 -3.42
CA LYS A 29 8.97 -0.66 -4.30
C LYS A 29 10.20 0.15 -4.64
N TRP A 30 11.28 -0.12 -3.91
CA TRP A 30 12.61 0.44 -4.17
C TRP A 30 13.39 -0.38 -5.20
N GLN A 31 12.90 -0.37 -6.44
CA GLN A 31 13.58 -0.99 -7.58
C GLN A 31 13.30 -0.16 -8.83
N ASN A 32 14.08 -0.38 -9.89
CA ASN A 32 13.88 0.33 -11.15
C ASN A 32 12.75 -0.35 -11.96
N ALA A 33 12.06 0.43 -12.80
CA ALA A 33 11.08 -0.04 -13.79
C ALA A 33 9.92 -0.85 -13.17
N VAL A 34 9.37 -0.36 -12.06
CA VAL A 34 8.22 -0.99 -11.39
C VAL A 34 6.97 -0.86 -12.25
N ASN A 35 6.31 -1.99 -12.55
CA ASN A 35 4.94 -1.98 -13.05
C ASN A 35 3.97 -1.72 -11.89
N LYS A 36 3.56 -0.45 -11.73
CA LYS A 36 2.70 0.00 -10.61
C LYS A 36 1.32 -0.64 -10.63
N ASP A 37 0.75 -0.92 -11.81
CA ASP A 37 -0.58 -1.52 -11.93
C ASP A 37 -0.57 -2.95 -11.39
N LYS A 38 0.42 -3.75 -11.78
CA LYS A 38 0.59 -5.12 -11.26
C LYS A 38 0.78 -5.14 -9.74
N VAL A 39 1.55 -4.19 -9.18
CA VAL A 39 1.75 -4.08 -7.73
C VAL A 39 0.45 -3.67 -7.03
N LYS A 40 -0.31 -2.73 -7.62
CA LYS A 40 -1.60 -2.28 -7.08
C LYS A 40 -2.64 -3.40 -7.10
N GLU A 41 -2.71 -4.19 -8.16
CA GLU A 41 -3.58 -5.37 -8.23
C GLU A 41 -3.26 -6.38 -7.12
N ALA A 42 -1.97 -6.70 -6.92
CA ALA A 42 -1.54 -7.56 -5.83
C ALA A 42 -1.89 -6.99 -4.45
N LEU A 43 -1.72 -5.68 -4.26
CA LEU A 43 -2.10 -4.98 -3.03
C LEU A 43 -3.60 -5.05 -2.74
N ILE A 44 -4.44 -4.90 -3.77
CA ILE A 44 -5.89 -5.08 -3.65
C ILE A 44 -6.20 -6.51 -3.18
N GLN A 45 -5.57 -7.52 -3.78
CA GLN A 45 -5.76 -8.92 -3.37
C GLN A 45 -5.34 -9.14 -1.91
N LYS A 46 -4.18 -8.62 -1.48
CA LYS A 46 -3.73 -8.72 -0.08
C LYS A 46 -4.67 -8.01 0.90
N SER A 47 -5.21 -6.85 0.51
CA SER A 47 -6.11 -6.08 1.36
C SER A 47 -7.41 -6.83 1.69
N SER A 48 -7.82 -7.80 0.86
CA SER A 48 -9.02 -8.62 1.09
C SER A 48 -8.95 -9.47 2.36
N PHE A 49 -7.74 -9.73 2.88
CA PHE A 49 -7.53 -10.42 4.17
C PHE A 49 -7.82 -9.52 5.39
N ILE A 50 -8.00 -8.21 5.20
CA ILE A 50 -8.24 -7.22 6.25
C ILE A 50 -9.69 -6.74 6.15
N LYS A 51 -10.58 -7.40 6.89
CA LYS A 51 -11.99 -6.99 6.99
C LYS A 51 -12.10 -5.63 7.68
N ASN A 52 -12.70 -4.66 7.00
CA ASN A 52 -12.97 -3.32 7.52
C ASN A 52 -14.19 -2.73 6.80
N ASP A 53 -14.78 -1.68 7.37
CA ASP A 53 -15.95 -0.94 6.87
C ASP A 53 -15.60 0.45 6.34
N LYS A 54 -14.31 0.73 6.14
CA LYS A 54 -13.77 2.06 5.83
C LYS A 54 -13.70 2.33 4.35
N LYS A 55 -13.76 3.60 3.98
CA LYS A 55 -13.48 4.04 2.61
C LYS A 55 -12.04 3.68 2.27
N THR A 56 -11.88 2.74 1.35
CA THR A 56 -10.58 2.14 1.02
C THR A 56 -9.92 2.87 -0.14
N SER A 57 -8.62 3.15 0.00
CA SER A 57 -7.77 3.69 -1.05
C SER A 57 -6.45 2.89 -1.15
N PHE A 58 -5.76 3.03 -2.27
CA PHE A 58 -4.55 2.26 -2.58
C PHE A 58 -3.46 3.18 -3.15
N LEU A 59 -2.23 3.03 -2.65
CA LEU A 59 -1.07 3.76 -3.12
C LEU A 59 0.10 2.81 -3.39
N VAL A 60 0.80 3.02 -4.50
CA VAL A 60 2.07 2.37 -4.78
C VAL A 60 3.12 3.47 -4.91
N ILE A 61 4.12 3.43 -4.05
CA ILE A 61 5.25 4.37 -4.05
C ILE A 61 6.47 3.62 -4.60
N THR A 62 7.10 4.18 -5.62
CA THR A 62 8.31 3.60 -6.23
C THR A 62 9.52 4.49 -6.01
N LYS A 63 10.71 3.94 -6.29
CA LYS A 63 11.94 4.71 -6.34
C LYS A 63 11.83 5.91 -7.29
N GLU A 64 11.21 5.73 -8.46
CA GLU A 64 11.01 6.82 -9.42
C GLU A 64 10.07 7.92 -8.90
N ASP A 65 9.04 7.58 -8.12
CA ASP A 65 8.18 8.58 -7.49
C ASP A 65 8.98 9.47 -6.54
N TYR A 66 9.86 8.85 -5.72
CA TYR A 66 10.71 9.59 -4.80
C TYR A 66 11.74 10.47 -5.52
N LEU A 67 12.43 9.94 -6.54
CA LEU A 67 13.42 10.72 -7.28
C LEU A 67 12.80 11.94 -7.99
N LYS A 68 11.57 11.80 -8.51
CA LYS A 68 10.82 12.91 -9.12
C LYS A 68 10.34 13.94 -8.12
N SER A 69 10.08 13.58 -6.87
CA SER A 69 9.62 14.53 -5.84
C SER A 69 10.75 15.35 -5.22
N THR A 70 12.00 14.95 -5.42
CA THR A 70 13.20 15.64 -4.95
C THR A 70 13.97 16.36 -6.06
N SER A 71 13.45 16.34 -7.29
CA SER A 71 14.00 17.07 -8.45
C SER A 71 13.26 18.38 -8.64
#